data_AF-A8FUW2-F1
#
_entry.id   AF-A8FUW2-F1
#
_cell.length_a   1.000
_cell.length_b   1.000
_cell.length_c   1.000
_cell.angle_alpha   90.00
_cell.angle_beta   90.00
_cell.angle_gamma   90.00
#
_symmetry.space_group_name_H-M   'P 1'
#
loop_
_entity.id
_entity.type
_entity.pdbx_description
1 polymer ?
#
loop_
_entity_poly.entity_id
_entity_poly.type
_entity_poly.pdbx_seq_one_letter_code
_entity_poly.pdbx_strand_id
1 'polypeptide(L)'
;MLKQIICIAVISTLAGCAATKTAENAPQPIDAVALESGLAKQQADLVNAIDESKQAQTTGFTALSAQIKALETQISTISIEPKETIVPVPMDCPPSPLGGKFLLGAEENVYIDEVKANFNTRIDTGAESSSLDARNIILFERDGKQWVRFDVFTDGAEAPAQTFESKVERFVRIKQDSDEKSDRRPVIHAHLKIGKYKAETDLNLVDRSHLEFPLLLGRKFMQDIAVVDVGQTYVHGKKKTATVVNK
;
A
#
# COMPACT_ATOMS: atom_id res chain seq x y z
N MET A 1 -103.43 -50.56 20.66
CA MET A 1 -102.73 -50.26 19.40
C MET A 1 -101.30 -50.75 19.56
N LEU A 2 -100.99 -52.02 19.27
CA LEU A 2 -100.88 -52.67 17.95
C LEU A 2 -99.43 -52.59 17.43
N LYS A 3 -98.69 -53.69 17.68
CA LYS A 3 -97.62 -54.37 16.88
C LYS A 3 -96.50 -54.84 17.83
N GLN A 4 -96.46 -56.10 18.31
CA GLN A 4 -96.15 -57.37 17.60
C GLN A 4 -94.88 -57.31 16.74
N ILE A 5 -93.97 -58.29 16.68
CA ILE A 5 -93.52 -59.45 17.47
C ILE A 5 -92.52 -60.18 16.52
N ILE A 6 -91.44 -60.78 17.06
CA ILE A 6 -90.67 -61.96 16.54
C ILE A 6 -89.45 -61.82 15.57
N CYS A 7 -88.32 -62.40 16.06
CA CYS A 7 -87.21 -63.12 15.37
C CYS A 7 -86.18 -62.33 14.53
N ILE A 8 -84.85 -62.55 14.55
CA ILE A 8 -83.99 -63.75 14.70
C ILE A 8 -82.53 -63.32 14.98
N ALA A 9 -81.71 -64.27 15.48
CA ALA A 9 -80.24 -64.37 15.40
C ALA A 9 -79.39 -63.96 16.61
N VAL A 10 -79.10 -64.99 17.39
CA VAL A 10 -77.86 -65.19 18.17
C VAL A 10 -76.62 -65.10 17.27
N ILE A 11 -75.49 -64.71 17.87
CA ILE A 11 -74.08 -65.01 17.55
C ILE A 11 -73.19 -63.77 17.26
N SER A 12 -72.40 -63.43 18.29
CA SER A 12 -71.03 -62.86 18.32
C SER A 12 -70.68 -61.59 17.53
N THR A 13 -70.16 -60.56 18.22
CA THR A 13 -68.73 -60.20 18.14
C THR A 13 -68.36 -59.07 19.11
N LEU A 14 -67.12 -59.21 19.59
CA LEU A 14 -66.24 -58.30 20.30
C LEU A 14 -66.47 -56.79 20.08
N ALA A 15 -66.60 -56.05 21.18
CA ALA A 15 -66.06 -54.70 21.30
C ALA A 15 -65.58 -54.52 22.74
N GLY A 16 -64.25 -54.43 22.90
CA GLY A 16 -63.58 -54.32 24.18
C GLY A 16 -63.91 -53.02 24.90
N CYS A 17 -64.35 -53.13 26.14
CA CYS A 17 -64.37 -52.01 27.07
C CYS A 17 -63.01 -51.88 27.74
N ALA A 18 -62.43 -50.70 27.59
CA ALA A 18 -61.17 -50.25 28.13
C ALA A 18 -61.11 -50.34 29.66
N ALA A 19 -60.03 -50.95 30.16
CA ALA A 19 -59.51 -50.71 31.50
C ALA A 19 -58.02 -50.36 31.36
N THR A 20 -57.75 -49.06 31.25
CA THR A 20 -56.40 -48.50 31.28
C THR A 20 -55.73 -48.82 32.62
N LYS A 21 -54.75 -49.72 32.59
CA LYS A 21 -53.77 -49.88 33.68
C LYS A 21 -52.96 -48.59 33.79
N THR A 22 -53.08 -47.88 34.90
CA THR A 22 -52.25 -46.71 35.21
C THR A 22 -51.20 -47.10 36.25
N ALA A 23 -49.98 -46.60 36.02
CA ALA A 23 -48.86 -46.47 36.97
C ALA A 23 -48.06 -47.74 37.34
N GLU A 24 -47.16 -48.17 36.45
CA GLU A 24 -46.00 -49.03 36.83
C GLU A 24 -44.64 -48.38 36.47
N ASN A 25 -44.62 -47.11 36.06
CA ASN A 25 -43.39 -46.34 35.78
C ASN A 25 -43.56 -44.85 36.14
N ALA A 26 -43.87 -44.55 37.40
CA ALA A 26 -43.73 -43.18 37.91
C ALA A 26 -42.35 -43.06 38.58
N PRO A 27 -41.51 -42.08 38.22
CA PRO A 27 -40.25 -41.85 38.93
C PRO A 27 -40.54 -41.59 40.41
N GLN A 28 -39.79 -42.25 41.30
CA GLN A 28 -39.94 -42.03 42.74
C GLN A 28 -39.59 -40.58 43.08
N PRO A 29 -40.35 -39.92 43.98
CA PRO A 29 -40.06 -38.55 44.38
C PRO A 29 -38.71 -38.50 45.08
N ILE A 30 -37.83 -37.60 44.61
CA ILE A 30 -36.54 -37.34 45.23
C ILE A 30 -36.81 -36.81 46.64
N ASP A 31 -36.31 -37.49 47.68
CA ASP A 31 -36.40 -36.98 49.04
C ASP A 31 -35.51 -35.73 49.20
N ALA A 32 -35.81 -34.89 50.19
CA ALA A 32 -35.07 -33.64 50.40
C ALA A 32 -33.55 -33.88 50.61
N VAL A 33 -33.18 -35.03 51.17
CA VAL A 33 -31.78 -35.39 51.49
C VAL A 33 -30.99 -35.74 50.22
N ALA A 34 -31.61 -36.44 49.27
CA ALA A 34 -31.05 -36.76 47.97
C ALA A 34 -30.86 -35.50 47.11
N LEU A 35 -31.77 -34.53 47.20
CA LEU A 35 -31.61 -33.24 46.53
C LEU A 35 -30.50 -32.39 47.17
N GLU A 36 -30.47 -32.28 48.50
CA GLU A 36 -29.43 -31.54 49.22
C GLU A 36 -28.02 -32.12 48.98
N SER A 37 -27.88 -33.44 49.00
CA SER A 37 -26.61 -34.11 48.70
C SER A 37 -26.19 -33.94 47.23
N GLY A 38 -27.15 -33.95 46.29
CA GLY A 38 -26.91 -33.64 44.88
C GLY A 38 -26.46 -32.20 44.67
N LEU A 39 -27.10 -31.24 45.35
CA LEU A 39 -26.75 -29.81 45.28
C LEU A 39 -25.38 -29.53 45.89
N ALA A 40 -25.07 -30.16 47.04
CA ALA A 40 -23.76 -30.06 47.68
C ALA A 40 -22.65 -30.65 46.81
N LYS A 41 -22.90 -31.79 46.16
CA LYS A 41 -21.97 -32.38 45.18
C LYS A 41 -21.76 -31.46 43.99
N GLN A 42 -22.83 -30.92 43.42
CA GLN A 42 -22.75 -30.00 42.28
C GLN A 42 -22.01 -28.70 42.64
N GLN A 43 -22.22 -28.18 43.85
CA GLN A 43 -21.47 -27.03 44.36
C GLN A 43 -19.98 -27.33 44.51
N ALA A 44 -19.61 -28.52 45.03
CA ALA A 44 -18.22 -28.92 45.15
C ALA A 44 -17.54 -29.09 43.78
N ASP A 45 -18.24 -29.70 42.81
CA ASP A 45 -17.73 -29.87 41.45
C ASP A 45 -17.50 -28.52 40.75
N LEU A 46 -18.40 -27.55 40.94
CA LEU A 46 -18.24 -26.19 40.42
C LEU A 46 -17.06 -25.45 41.05
N VAL A 47 -16.87 -25.55 42.36
CA VAL A 47 -15.73 -24.92 43.06
C VAL A 47 -14.41 -25.51 42.56
N ASN A 48 -14.33 -26.83 42.41
CA ASN A 48 -13.14 -27.50 41.88
C ASN A 48 -12.82 -27.04 40.46
N ALA A 49 -13.82 -26.96 39.57
CA ALA A 49 -13.63 -26.48 38.20
C ALA A 49 -13.19 -25.01 38.14
N ILE A 50 -13.70 -24.16 39.05
CA ILE A 50 -13.28 -22.76 39.16
C ILE A 50 -11.83 -22.67 39.63
N ASP A 51 -11.44 -23.45 40.63
CA ASP A 51 -10.07 -23.44 41.15
C ASP A 51 -9.06 -23.97 40.12
N GLU A 52 -9.39 -25.01 39.37
CA GLU A 52 -8.58 -25.50 38.25
C GLU A 52 -8.39 -24.42 37.17
N SER A 53 -9.48 -23.75 36.78
CA SER A 53 -9.44 -22.66 35.80
C SER A 53 -8.60 -21.47 36.30
N LYS A 54 -8.74 -21.10 37.57
CA LYS A 54 -7.97 -20.02 38.20
C LYS A 54 -6.48 -20.37 38.27
N GLN A 55 -6.13 -21.62 38.59
CA GLN A 55 -4.74 -22.08 38.59
C GLN A 55 -4.15 -22.03 37.17
N ALA A 56 -4.88 -22.48 36.15
CA ALA A 56 -4.46 -22.42 34.76
C ALA A 56 -4.27 -20.99 34.25
N GLN A 57 -5.14 -20.06 34.64
CA GLN A 57 -4.98 -18.64 34.30
C GLN A 57 -3.78 -18.01 35.02
N THR A 58 -3.54 -18.37 36.28
CA THR A 58 -2.40 -17.87 37.07
C THR A 58 -1.07 -18.35 36.50
N THR A 59 -0.99 -19.61 36.07
CA THR A 59 0.21 -20.14 35.39
C THR A 59 0.42 -19.47 34.03
N GLY A 60 -0.66 -19.20 33.27
CA GLY A 60 -0.58 -18.40 32.04
C GLY A 60 -0.06 -16.98 32.26
N PHE A 61 -0.58 -16.28 33.27
CA PHE A 61 -0.18 -14.91 33.60
C PHE A 61 1.27 -14.82 34.08
N THR A 62 1.71 -15.77 34.92
CA THR A 62 3.10 -15.83 35.40
C THR A 62 4.07 -16.14 34.26
N ALA A 63 3.71 -17.03 33.34
CA ALA A 63 4.51 -17.30 32.14
C ALA A 63 4.62 -16.08 31.22
N LEU A 64 3.51 -15.35 31.00
CA LEU A 64 3.51 -14.13 30.18
C LEU A 64 4.35 -13.02 30.84
N SER A 65 4.23 -12.84 32.16
CA SER A 65 5.05 -11.88 32.90
C SER A 65 6.55 -12.20 32.80
N ALA A 66 6.92 -13.48 32.87
CA ALA A 66 8.30 -13.91 32.67
C ALA A 66 8.82 -13.62 31.25
N GLN A 67 7.98 -13.79 30.23
CA GLN A 67 8.33 -13.45 28.84
C GLN A 67 8.52 -11.94 28.66
N ILE A 68 7.65 -11.10 29.23
CA ILE A 68 7.78 -9.64 29.17
C ILE A 68 9.12 -9.20 29.78
N LYS A 69 9.47 -9.73 30.96
CA LYS A 69 10.75 -9.42 31.62
C LYS A 69 11.96 -9.87 30.80
N ALA A 70 11.86 -11.02 30.12
CA ALA A 70 12.90 -11.49 29.22
C ALA A 70 13.08 -10.56 28.00
N LEU A 71 11.97 -10.09 27.41
CA LEU A 71 12.00 -9.12 26.31
C LEU A 71 12.56 -7.76 26.74
N GLU A 72 12.19 -7.26 27.92
CA GLU A 72 12.76 -6.02 28.48
C GLU A 72 14.28 -6.11 28.63
N THR A 73 14.78 -7.27 29.09
CA THR A 73 16.22 -7.52 29.23
C THR A 73 16.91 -7.53 27.86
N GLN A 74 16.28 -8.14 26.84
CA GLN A 74 16.81 -8.15 25.47
C GLN A 74 16.83 -6.74 24.85
N ILE A 75 15.78 -5.96 25.03
CA ILE A 75 15.72 -4.57 24.54
C ILE A 75 16.79 -3.71 25.21
N SER A 76 17.04 -3.90 26.50
CA SER A 76 18.11 -3.20 27.22
C SER A 76 19.50 -3.51 26.67
N THR A 77 19.73 -4.71 26.12
CA THR A 77 21.00 -5.08 25.49
C THR A 77 21.16 -4.56 24.06
N ILE A 78 20.06 -4.31 23.36
CA ILE A 78 20.05 -3.78 21.99
C ILE A 78 20.20 -2.24 21.99
N SER A 79 19.72 -1.56 23.04
CA SER A 79 19.76 -0.09 23.14
C SER A 79 21.12 0.49 23.57
N ILE A 80 22.16 -0.32 23.69
CA ILE A 80 23.54 0.18 23.81
C ILE A 80 24.14 0.15 22.41
N GLU A 81 23.69 1.06 21.55
CA GLU A 81 24.50 1.44 20.40
C GLU A 81 25.86 1.91 20.96
N PRO A 82 27.00 1.40 20.45
CA PRO A 82 28.28 1.93 20.85
C PRO A 82 28.25 3.41 20.51
N LYS A 83 28.27 4.27 21.54
CA LYS A 83 28.38 5.71 21.39
C LYS A 83 29.60 5.96 20.50
N GLU A 84 29.34 6.26 19.23
CA GLU A 84 30.39 6.52 18.26
C GLU A 84 31.30 7.56 18.89
N THR A 85 32.53 7.15 19.19
CA THR A 85 33.51 8.09 19.69
C THR A 85 33.84 8.96 18.49
N ILE A 86 33.22 10.13 18.42
CA ILE A 86 33.55 11.16 17.44
C ILE A 86 34.99 11.56 17.75
N VAL A 87 35.94 10.90 17.10
CA VAL A 87 37.32 11.36 17.04
C VAL A 87 37.29 12.52 16.04
N PRO A 88 37.48 13.78 16.48
CA PRO A 88 37.63 14.86 15.54
C PRO A 88 38.97 14.64 14.83
N VAL A 89 38.92 14.00 13.68
CA VAL A 89 40.03 14.03 12.75
C VAL A 89 40.02 15.46 12.20
N PRO A 90 41.05 16.28 12.45
CA PRO A 90 41.18 17.56 11.77
C PRO A 90 41.38 17.24 10.28
N MET A 91 40.27 17.25 9.55
CA MET A 91 40.25 17.00 8.12
C MET A 91 40.53 18.33 7.45
N ASP A 92 41.82 18.68 7.34
CA ASP A 92 42.32 19.69 6.39
C ASP A 92 42.21 19.13 4.96
N CYS A 93 40.99 18.78 4.55
CA CYS A 93 40.73 18.51 3.14
C CYS A 93 40.68 19.86 2.43
N PRO A 94 41.51 20.09 1.40
CA PRO A 94 41.33 21.27 0.56
C PRO A 94 39.89 21.29 0.01
N PRO A 95 39.27 22.46 -0.12
CA PRO A 95 37.90 22.55 -0.61
C PRO A 95 37.82 21.87 -1.98
N SER A 96 36.80 21.03 -2.17
CA SER A 96 36.59 20.31 -3.42
C SER A 96 36.62 21.27 -4.60
N PRO A 97 37.35 20.95 -5.69
CA PRO A 97 37.39 21.79 -6.89
C PRO A 97 36.02 21.93 -7.56
N LEU A 98 35.06 21.06 -7.22
CA LEU A 98 33.67 21.14 -7.68
C LEU A 98 32.88 22.26 -6.97
N GLY A 99 33.40 22.78 -5.86
CA GLY A 99 32.66 23.68 -4.97
C GLY A 99 31.43 23.00 -4.37
N GLY A 100 30.36 23.76 -4.18
CA GLY A 100 29.05 23.26 -3.73
C GLY A 100 28.17 22.69 -4.85
N LYS A 101 28.73 22.40 -6.03
CA LYS A 101 27.96 21.92 -7.18
C LYS A 101 27.59 20.45 -7.01
N PHE A 102 26.40 20.12 -7.46
CA PHE A 102 25.82 18.79 -7.43
C PHE A 102 26.44 17.89 -8.50
N LEU A 103 26.97 16.73 -8.13
CA LEU A 103 27.53 15.77 -9.08
C LEU A 103 26.41 14.94 -9.72
N LEU A 104 26.29 14.91 -11.03
CA LEU A 104 25.32 14.09 -11.79
C LEU A 104 26.06 13.05 -12.62
N GLY A 105 25.48 11.86 -12.80
CA GLY A 105 25.93 10.89 -13.80
C GLY A 105 25.47 11.24 -15.22
N ALA A 106 25.86 10.43 -16.20
CA ALA A 106 25.34 10.46 -17.57
C ALA A 106 23.82 10.18 -17.64
N GLU A 107 23.33 9.38 -16.69
CA GLU A 107 21.94 9.02 -16.49
C GLU A 107 21.56 9.19 -15.03
N GLU A 108 20.35 9.67 -14.76
CA GLU A 108 19.81 9.80 -13.42
C GLU A 108 18.34 9.36 -13.35
N ASN A 109 17.91 8.97 -12.14
CA ASN A 109 16.51 8.76 -11.85
C ASN A 109 15.90 10.07 -11.33
N VAL A 110 14.93 10.61 -12.06
CA VAL A 110 14.34 11.92 -11.75
C VAL A 110 12.85 11.77 -11.54
N TYR A 111 12.38 12.23 -10.39
CA TYR A 111 10.97 12.36 -10.09
C TYR A 111 10.45 13.71 -10.57
N ILE A 112 9.25 13.73 -11.16
CA ILE A 112 8.55 14.95 -11.57
C ILE A 112 7.25 15.04 -10.77
N ASP A 113 7.05 16.13 -10.04
CA ASP A 113 5.88 16.29 -9.16
C ASP A 113 4.57 16.41 -9.97
N GLU A 114 4.61 17.07 -11.13
CA GLU A 114 3.44 17.35 -11.98
C GLU A 114 2.81 16.07 -12.56
N VAL A 115 3.62 15.06 -12.83
CA VAL A 115 3.16 13.75 -13.35
C VAL A 115 3.32 12.62 -12.32
N LYS A 116 3.78 12.95 -11.12
CA LYS A 116 3.94 12.06 -9.95
C LYS A 116 4.70 10.77 -10.24
N ALA A 117 5.66 10.80 -11.16
CA ALA A 117 6.36 9.62 -11.65
C ALA A 117 7.88 9.81 -11.71
N ASN A 118 8.62 8.70 -11.74
CA ASN A 118 10.07 8.70 -11.88
C ASN A 118 10.45 8.27 -13.30
N PHE A 119 11.36 8.99 -13.92
CA PHE A 119 11.83 8.72 -15.27
C PHE A 119 13.31 8.39 -15.28
N ASN A 120 13.68 7.45 -16.15
CA ASN A 120 15.06 7.34 -16.55
C ASN A 120 15.42 8.55 -17.40
N THR A 121 16.46 9.28 -17.01
CA THR A 121 16.71 10.61 -17.52
C THR A 121 18.11 10.73 -18.06
N ARG A 122 18.23 11.20 -19.30
CA ARG A 122 19.52 11.54 -19.88
C ARG A 122 19.95 12.92 -19.42
N ILE A 123 21.14 13.00 -18.84
CA ILE A 123 21.82 14.26 -18.53
C ILE A 123 22.63 14.66 -19.77
N ASP A 124 22.13 15.62 -20.54
CA ASP A 124 22.69 15.99 -21.85
C ASP A 124 23.27 17.40 -21.83
N THR A 125 24.59 17.48 -21.77
CA THR A 125 25.33 18.76 -21.87
C THR A 125 25.35 19.32 -23.28
N GLY A 126 24.92 18.58 -24.31
CA GLY A 126 24.78 19.05 -25.69
C GLY A 126 23.48 19.83 -25.94
N ALA A 127 22.43 19.55 -25.18
CA ALA A 127 21.14 20.21 -25.27
C ALA A 127 21.07 21.51 -24.45
N GLU A 128 20.47 22.57 -24.99
CA GLU A 128 20.22 23.79 -24.22
C GLU A 128 19.04 23.62 -23.24
N SER A 129 17.93 23.06 -23.72
CA SER A 129 16.67 22.93 -23.00
C SER A 129 16.36 21.50 -22.58
N SER A 130 15.64 21.34 -21.48
CA SER A 130 15.09 20.06 -21.03
C SER A 130 13.79 19.71 -21.76
N SER A 131 13.47 18.42 -21.86
CA SER A 131 12.26 17.95 -22.55
C SER A 131 11.72 16.65 -21.96
N LEU A 132 10.41 16.51 -21.97
CA LEU A 132 9.66 15.34 -21.51
C LEU A 132 8.91 14.70 -22.68
N ASP A 133 8.96 13.37 -22.76
CA ASP A 133 8.13 12.57 -23.65
C ASP A 133 6.66 12.74 -23.30
N ALA A 134 5.90 13.26 -24.26
CA ALA A 134 4.49 13.55 -24.11
C ALA A 134 3.76 13.28 -25.43
N ARG A 135 2.65 12.54 -25.35
CA ARG A 135 1.80 12.21 -26.49
C ARG A 135 0.46 12.93 -26.40
N ASN A 136 -0.30 12.93 -27.50
CA ASN A 136 -1.64 13.52 -27.56
C ASN A 136 -1.70 14.95 -26.98
N ILE A 137 -0.74 15.79 -27.37
CA ILE A 137 -0.59 17.16 -26.87
C ILE A 137 -1.72 18.03 -27.45
N ILE A 138 -2.67 18.42 -26.60
CA ILE A 138 -3.84 19.22 -26.96
C ILE A 138 -3.84 20.51 -26.16
N LEU A 139 -3.81 21.65 -26.86
CA LEU A 139 -3.91 22.97 -26.26
C LEU A 139 -5.37 23.34 -26.02
N PHE A 140 -5.66 23.93 -24.86
CA PHE A 140 -6.99 24.45 -24.55
C PHE A 140 -6.90 25.69 -23.65
N GLU A 141 -8.01 26.41 -23.53
CA GLU A 141 -8.11 27.57 -22.65
C GLU A 141 -8.90 27.21 -21.39
N ARG A 142 -8.43 27.65 -20.22
CA ARG A 142 -9.14 27.57 -18.94
C ARG A 142 -8.89 28.88 -18.18
N ASP A 143 -9.97 29.57 -17.83
CA ASP A 143 -9.96 30.85 -17.11
C ASP A 143 -9.10 31.94 -17.78
N GLY A 144 -9.17 32.06 -19.11
CA GLY A 144 -8.39 33.02 -19.89
C GLY A 144 -6.89 32.74 -19.96
N LYS A 145 -6.44 31.57 -19.49
CA LYS A 145 -5.05 31.12 -19.55
C LYS A 145 -4.92 29.95 -20.51
N GLN A 146 -3.77 29.85 -21.17
CA GLN A 146 -3.43 28.72 -22.04
C GLN A 146 -2.98 27.53 -21.20
N TRP A 147 -3.60 26.38 -21.45
CA TRP A 147 -3.27 25.09 -20.84
C TRP A 147 -2.96 24.06 -21.93
N VAL A 148 -2.30 22.99 -21.52
CA VAL A 148 -1.99 21.84 -22.34
C VAL A 148 -2.41 20.57 -21.63
N ARG A 149 -3.11 19.69 -22.35
CA ARG A 149 -3.39 18.31 -21.97
C ARG A 149 -2.46 17.40 -22.74
N PHE A 150 -1.86 16.43 -22.08
CA PHE A 150 -0.89 15.53 -22.69
C PHE A 150 -0.82 14.21 -21.94
N ASP A 151 -0.41 13.16 -22.64
CA ASP A 151 -0.30 11.81 -22.11
C ASP A 151 1.17 11.44 -21.86
N VAL A 152 1.45 10.82 -20.71
CA VAL A 152 2.79 10.40 -20.29
C VAL A 152 2.78 8.95 -19.84
N PHE A 153 3.81 8.20 -20.22
CA PHE A 153 4.03 6.81 -19.80
C PHE A 153 4.79 6.77 -18.47
N THR A 154 4.06 6.77 -17.35
CA THR A 154 4.63 6.86 -16.00
C THR A 154 5.18 5.53 -15.46
N ASP A 155 4.60 4.41 -15.88
CA ASP A 155 4.90 3.07 -15.36
C ASP A 155 5.66 2.20 -16.39
N GLY A 156 6.37 2.86 -17.30
CA GLY A 156 7.08 2.23 -18.41
C GLY A 156 6.31 2.26 -19.73
N ALA A 157 6.98 1.95 -20.83
CA ALA A 157 6.44 2.09 -22.19
C ALA A 157 5.25 1.14 -22.49
N GLU A 158 5.17 0.00 -21.80
CA GLU A 158 4.12 -1.01 -21.96
C GLU A 158 2.86 -0.71 -21.13
N ALA A 159 2.96 0.20 -20.16
CA ALA A 159 1.83 0.60 -19.34
C ALA A 159 0.94 1.60 -20.10
N PRO A 160 -0.37 1.66 -19.79
CA PRO A 160 -1.23 2.68 -20.37
C PRO A 160 -0.71 4.08 -20.00
N ALA A 161 -0.72 4.98 -20.98
CA ALA A 161 -0.37 6.37 -20.72
C ALA A 161 -1.40 7.02 -19.79
N GLN A 162 -0.93 7.91 -18.92
CA GLN A 162 -1.77 8.71 -18.04
C GLN A 162 -1.86 10.14 -18.58
N THR A 163 -3.07 10.71 -18.53
CA THR A 163 -3.33 12.07 -19.00
C THR A 163 -3.10 13.09 -17.90
N PHE A 164 -2.35 14.14 -18.21
CA PHE A 164 -2.06 15.26 -17.34
C PHE A 164 -2.43 16.58 -17.99
N GLU A 165 -2.65 17.60 -17.16
CA GLU A 165 -2.91 18.96 -17.59
C GLU A 165 -1.99 19.93 -16.87
N SER A 166 -1.41 20.86 -17.61
CA SER A 166 -0.56 21.92 -17.04
C SER A 166 -0.78 23.24 -17.74
N LYS A 167 -0.50 24.33 -17.02
CA LYS A 167 -0.43 25.66 -17.62
C LYS A 167 0.77 25.72 -18.57
N VAL A 168 0.58 26.39 -19.70
CA VAL A 168 1.66 26.67 -20.66
C VAL A 168 2.36 27.95 -20.23
N GLU A 169 3.66 27.87 -19.97
CA GLU A 169 4.46 29.05 -19.61
C GLU A 169 4.95 29.82 -20.84
N ARG A 170 5.32 29.09 -21.89
CA ARG A 170 5.76 29.68 -23.17
C ARG A 170 5.71 28.65 -24.29
N PHE A 171 5.95 29.13 -25.50
CA PHE A 171 6.12 28.29 -26.68
C PHE A 171 7.55 28.37 -27.20
N VAL A 172 8.15 27.23 -27.52
CA VAL A 172 9.41 27.16 -28.25
C VAL A 172 9.13 26.93 -29.71
N ARG A 173 9.76 27.73 -30.58
CA ARG A 173 9.65 27.58 -32.03
C ARG A 173 10.60 26.49 -32.51
N ILE A 174 10.08 25.55 -33.29
CA ILE A 174 10.89 24.56 -33.99
C ILE A 174 11.47 25.25 -35.23
N LYS A 175 12.79 25.18 -35.41
CA LYS A 175 13.44 25.60 -36.66
C LYS A 175 13.28 24.45 -37.66
N GLN A 176 12.13 24.32 -38.29
CA GLN A 176 11.97 23.49 -39.49
C GLN A 176 11.62 24.40 -40.66
N ASP A 177 12.28 24.18 -41.80
CA ASP A 177 12.18 24.99 -43.03
C ASP A 177 10.87 24.76 -43.81
N SER A 178 9.79 24.34 -43.16
CA SER A 178 8.53 23.97 -43.81
C SER A 178 7.35 24.72 -43.20
N ASP A 179 6.71 25.56 -44.02
CA ASP A 179 5.49 26.35 -43.76
C ASP A 179 4.24 25.48 -43.45
N GLU A 180 4.24 24.76 -42.32
CA GLU A 180 3.01 24.20 -41.75
C GLU A 180 2.72 24.75 -40.35
N LYS A 181 1.45 24.98 -40.08
CA LYS A 181 0.89 25.77 -38.95
C LYS A 181 1.14 25.19 -37.54
N SER A 182 2.12 24.32 -37.31
CA SER A 182 2.32 23.56 -36.06
C SER A 182 3.75 23.58 -35.46
N ASP A 183 4.54 24.63 -35.74
CA ASP A 183 5.95 24.71 -35.30
C ASP A 183 6.19 25.13 -33.84
N ARG A 184 5.23 24.98 -32.94
CA ARG A 184 5.36 25.48 -31.55
C ARG A 184 5.15 24.37 -30.53
N ARG A 185 6.16 24.17 -29.68
CA ARG A 185 6.11 23.23 -28.56
C ARG A 185 5.72 23.97 -27.28
N PRO A 186 4.66 23.52 -26.57
CA PRO A 186 4.34 24.07 -25.28
C PRO A 186 5.41 23.71 -24.26
N VAL A 187 5.71 24.66 -23.40
CA VAL A 187 6.63 24.50 -22.27
C VAL A 187 5.82 24.56 -20.99
N ILE A 188 6.06 23.60 -20.12
CA ILE A 188 5.49 23.57 -18.78
C ILE A 188 6.60 23.80 -17.75
N HIS A 189 6.25 24.42 -16.64
CA HIS A 189 7.13 24.48 -15.48
C HIS A 189 6.96 23.21 -14.65
N ALA A 190 8.06 22.61 -14.20
CA ALA A 190 8.05 21.36 -13.47
C ALA A 190 9.01 21.33 -12.28
N HIS A 191 8.57 20.70 -11.20
CA HIS A 191 9.39 20.45 -10.01
C HIS A 191 9.99 19.05 -10.08
N LEU A 192 11.32 19.01 -10.03
CA LEU A 192 12.12 17.82 -10.15
C LEU A 192 12.75 17.43 -8.82
N LYS A 193 12.89 16.13 -8.60
CA LYS A 193 13.68 15.59 -7.49
C LYS A 193 14.65 14.53 -8.00
N ILE A 194 15.93 14.73 -7.71
CA ILE A 194 17.05 13.84 -8.05
C ILE A 194 17.71 13.41 -6.74
N GLY A 195 17.44 12.18 -6.30
CA GLY A 195 17.82 11.71 -4.96
C GLY A 195 17.28 12.61 -3.85
N LYS A 196 18.17 13.35 -3.19
CA LYS A 196 17.83 14.32 -2.12
C LYS A 196 17.67 15.75 -2.63
N TYR A 197 18.15 16.05 -3.83
CA TYR A 197 18.11 17.37 -4.40
C TYR A 197 16.75 17.65 -5.04
N LYS A 198 16.24 18.87 -4.84
CA LYS A 198 15.01 19.37 -5.45
C LYS A 198 15.36 20.60 -6.28
N ALA A 199 14.78 20.69 -7.47
CA ALA A 199 14.98 21.81 -8.35
C ALA A 199 13.76 22.00 -9.26
N GLU A 200 13.67 23.17 -9.87
CA GLU A 200 12.62 23.51 -10.82
C GLU A 200 13.24 23.67 -12.21
N THR A 201 12.51 23.29 -13.24
CA THR A 201 12.92 23.53 -14.62
C THR A 201 11.72 23.66 -15.55
N ASP A 202 11.96 24.34 -16.67
CA ASP A 202 11.08 24.29 -17.82
C ASP A 202 11.28 22.97 -18.58
N LEU A 203 10.18 22.29 -18.92
CA LEU A 203 10.16 21.09 -19.76
C LEU A 203 9.41 21.37 -21.06
N ASN A 204 10.09 21.15 -22.19
CA ASN A 204 9.43 21.13 -23.48
C ASN A 204 8.65 19.81 -23.64
N LEU A 205 7.37 19.89 -23.96
CA LEU A 205 6.57 18.71 -24.30
C LEU A 205 6.78 18.33 -25.77
N VAL A 206 7.21 17.11 -26.02
CA VAL A 206 7.50 16.60 -27.36
C VAL A 206 7.38 15.08 -27.39
N ASP A 207 6.94 14.52 -28.52
CA ASP A 207 6.99 13.08 -28.76
C ASP A 207 8.44 12.61 -28.95
N ARG A 208 8.93 11.83 -27.99
CA ARG A 208 10.26 11.21 -27.96
C ARG A 208 10.16 9.68 -27.99
N SER A 209 9.06 9.12 -28.48
CA SER A 209 8.82 7.67 -28.56
C SER A 209 9.90 6.89 -29.33
N HIS A 210 10.64 7.57 -30.20
CA HIS A 210 11.77 7.03 -30.96
C HIS A 210 13.11 7.04 -30.20
N LEU A 211 13.14 7.57 -28.98
CA LEU A 211 14.33 7.68 -28.14
C LEU A 211 14.21 6.81 -26.89
N GLU A 212 15.36 6.41 -26.34
CA GLU A 212 15.42 5.54 -25.17
C GLU A 212 14.99 6.25 -23.87
N PHE A 213 15.31 7.54 -23.73
CA PHE A 213 15.08 8.29 -22.50
C PHE A 213 13.85 9.20 -22.62
N PRO A 214 12.79 8.95 -21.82
CA PRO A 214 11.59 9.78 -21.84
C PRO A 214 11.83 11.19 -21.28
N LEU A 215 12.80 11.36 -20.37
CA LEU A 215 13.20 12.66 -19.86
C LEU A 215 14.63 12.99 -20.29
N LEU A 216 14.85 14.24 -20.70
CA LEU A 216 16.16 14.80 -20.98
C LEU A 216 16.31 16.10 -20.21
N LEU A 217 17.41 16.24 -19.47
CA LEU A 217 17.80 17.49 -18.82
C LEU A 217 18.95 18.12 -19.59
N GLY A 218 18.77 19.39 -19.98
CA GLY A 218 19.75 20.17 -20.73
C GLY A 218 20.62 21.07 -19.86
N ARG A 219 21.56 21.78 -20.49
CA ARG A 219 22.49 22.69 -19.81
C ARG A 219 21.82 23.76 -18.96
N LYS A 220 20.65 24.29 -19.37
CA LYS A 220 19.92 25.31 -18.57
C LYS A 220 19.54 24.83 -17.17
N PHE A 221 19.20 23.55 -17.03
CA PHE A 221 18.93 22.97 -15.72
C PHE A 221 20.21 22.89 -14.88
N MET A 222 21.32 22.44 -15.49
CA MET A 222 22.58 22.15 -14.79
C MET A 222 23.43 23.41 -14.54
N GLN A 223 23.12 24.51 -15.21
CA GLN A 223 23.88 25.74 -15.18
C GLN A 223 24.03 26.21 -13.73
N ASP A 224 25.27 26.48 -13.33
CA ASP A 224 25.67 26.93 -12.00
C ASP A 224 25.45 25.94 -10.84
N ILE A 225 24.59 24.93 -10.99
CA ILE A 225 24.20 24.02 -9.92
C ILE A 225 24.90 22.66 -9.96
N ALA A 226 25.38 22.18 -11.11
CA ALA A 226 25.83 20.79 -11.25
C ALA A 226 27.07 20.60 -12.12
N VAL A 227 27.74 19.46 -11.91
CA VAL A 227 28.84 18.93 -12.74
C VAL A 227 28.46 17.51 -13.16
N VAL A 228 28.72 17.16 -14.42
CA VAL A 228 28.35 15.85 -14.97
C VAL A 228 29.59 14.96 -15.10
N ASP A 229 29.58 13.81 -14.44
CA ASP A 229 30.53 12.72 -14.64
C ASP A 229 29.91 11.69 -15.60
N VAL A 230 30.41 11.69 -16.84
CA VAL A 230 29.91 10.81 -17.91
C VAL A 230 30.27 9.34 -17.70
N GLY A 231 31.20 9.02 -16.80
CA GLY A 231 31.60 7.65 -16.48
C GLY A 231 30.67 6.97 -15.47
N GLN A 232 29.77 7.72 -14.83
CA GLN A 232 28.84 7.21 -13.83
C GLN A 232 27.39 7.30 -14.28
N THR A 233 26.55 6.43 -13.73
CA THR A 233 25.10 6.44 -13.92
C THR A 233 24.42 6.23 -12.57
N TYR A 234 23.28 6.88 -12.38
CA TYR A 234 22.46 6.81 -11.15
C TYR A 234 23.25 7.11 -9.88
N VAL A 235 24.04 8.20 -9.89
CA VAL A 235 24.85 8.63 -8.73
C VAL A 235 23.96 8.85 -7.50
N HIS A 236 22.70 9.27 -7.73
CA HIS A 236 21.72 9.54 -6.68
C HIS A 236 20.76 8.38 -6.42
N GLY A 237 21.08 7.20 -6.94
CA GLY A 237 20.30 5.98 -6.79
C GLY A 237 19.21 5.81 -7.84
N LYS A 238 18.92 4.54 -8.14
CA LYS A 238 17.84 4.14 -9.05
C LYS A 238 16.67 3.63 -8.22
N LYS A 239 15.49 4.26 -8.34
CA LYS A 239 14.28 3.58 -7.86
C LYS A 239 14.00 2.39 -8.77
N LYS A 240 13.87 1.20 -8.18
CA LYS A 240 13.38 0.03 -8.90
C LYS A 240 11.93 0.32 -9.27
N THR A 241 11.65 0.57 -10.54
CA THR A 241 10.30 0.46 -11.09
C THR A 241 9.85 -0.96 -10.79
N ALA A 242 8.76 -1.12 -10.04
CA ALA A 242 8.27 -2.43 -9.68
C ALA A 242 7.88 -3.17 -10.98
N THR A 243 8.73 -4.10 -11.42
CA THR A 243 8.38 -5.04 -12.47
C THR A 243 7.19 -5.84 -11.96
N VAL A 244 6.02 -5.59 -12.55
CA VAL A 244 4.85 -6.46 -12.36
C VAL A 244 5.22 -7.78 -13.01
N VAL A 245 5.73 -8.72 -12.21
CA VAL A 245 5.87 -10.11 -12.62
C VAL A 245 4.46 -10.68 -12.67
N ASN A 246 3.85 -10.67 -13.85
CA ASN A 246 2.63 -11.43 -14.09
C ASN A 246 2.94 -12.91 -13.88
N LYS A 247 2.28 -13.51 -12.89
CA LYS A 247 2.25 -14.95 -12.65
C LYS A 247 0.90 -15.50 -13.15
#